data_AF-A0A4S4EB28-F1
#
_entry.id   AF-A0A4S4EB28-F1
#
_cell.length_a   1.000
_cell.length_b   1.000
_cell.length_c   1.000
_cell.angle_alpha   90.00
_cell.angle_beta   90.00
_cell.angle_gamma   90.00
#
_symmetry.space_group_name_H-M   'P 1'
#
loop_
_entity.id
_entity.type
_entity.pdbx_description
1 polymer ?
#
loop_
_entity_poly.entity_id
_entity_poly.type
_entity_poly.pdbx_seq_one_letter_code
_entity_poly.pdbx_strand_id
1 'polypeptide(L)'
;MRIAVNEVQEFAKEIVKEKKQELGEKSSLESVDLLSRFLSSGHSDESFIIDIVISFILAGRDATSAALIWFFLLVSKHQNVKNEILKEINDNSEATTFEEVKDMVYTHAALSESMRLYPPVPADGKEAIDDDVLPDGTVIKKGTRVAYHICTMGQSEKLWRSDWAEFQPERWLEMRDAAAGKWSFVARDPYTYPVFQAGPRILNDIQTTVEMAFL
;
A
#
# COMPACT_ATOMS: atom_id res chain seq x y z
N MET A 1 10.92 24.92 -8.27
CA MET A 1 9.54 24.45 -7.98
C MET A 1 8.62 24.61 -9.18
N ARG A 2 8.47 25.80 -9.79
CA ARG A 2 7.62 25.98 -10.99
C ARG A 2 8.02 25.11 -12.21
N ILE A 3 9.32 24.94 -12.44
CA ILE A 3 9.84 24.09 -13.54
C ILE A 3 9.40 22.63 -13.35
N ALA A 4 9.65 22.04 -12.18
CA ALA A 4 9.25 20.66 -11.89
C ALA A 4 7.72 20.44 -11.95
N VAL A 5 6.93 21.42 -11.49
CA VAL A 5 5.46 21.35 -11.61
C VAL A 5 5.03 21.32 -13.08
N ASN A 6 5.62 22.16 -13.92
CA ASN A 6 5.33 22.18 -15.35
C ASN A 6 5.74 20.86 -16.02
N GLU A 7 6.91 20.30 -15.68
CA GLU A 7 7.36 19.00 -16.23
C GLU A 7 6.39 17.87 -15.89
N VAL A 8 5.93 17.78 -14.64
CA VAL A 8 4.94 16.77 -14.22
C VAL A 8 3.61 16.96 -14.94
N GLN A 9 3.18 18.21 -15.13
CA GLN A 9 1.94 18.52 -15.86
C GLN A 9 2.04 18.16 -17.35
N GLU A 10 3.15 18.47 -18.01
CA GLU A 10 3.35 18.11 -19.43
C GLU A 10 3.40 16.58 -19.61
N PHE A 11 4.12 15.88 -18.73
CA PHE A 11 4.16 14.41 -18.76
C PHE A 11 2.77 13.78 -18.59
N ALA A 12 1.97 14.29 -17.65
CA ALA A 12 0.61 13.79 -17.45
C ALA A 12 -0.32 14.10 -18.65
N LYS A 13 -0.15 15.26 -19.31
CA LYS A 13 -0.86 15.58 -20.56
C LYS A 13 -0.50 14.62 -21.68
N GLU A 14 0.78 14.27 -21.82
CA GLU A 14 1.25 13.30 -22.81
C GLU A 14 0.59 11.94 -22.62
N ILE A 15 0.57 11.42 -21.38
CA ILE A 15 -0.12 10.16 -21.04
C ILE A 15 -1.60 10.20 -21.42
N VAL A 16 -2.32 11.28 -21.06
CA VAL A 16 -3.74 11.42 -21.37
C VAL A 16 -3.98 11.48 -22.89
N LYS A 17 -3.11 12.19 -23.62
CA LYS A 17 -3.20 12.31 -25.08
C LYS A 17 -2.96 10.97 -25.77
N GLU A 18 -1.92 10.24 -25.39
CA GLU A 18 -1.62 8.91 -25.92
C GLU A 18 -2.80 7.96 -25.66
N LYS A 19 -3.34 7.97 -24.44
CA LYS A 19 -4.48 7.12 -24.09
C LYS A 19 -5.75 7.43 -24.89
N LYS A 20 -6.04 8.71 -25.14
CA LYS A 20 -7.15 9.13 -25.99
C LYS A 20 -6.99 8.65 -27.44
N GLN A 21 -5.77 8.65 -27.96
CA GLN A 21 -5.48 8.14 -29.30
C GLN A 21 -5.72 6.63 -29.37
N GLU A 22 -5.22 5.87 -28.38
CA GLU A 22 -5.45 4.42 -28.30
C GLU A 22 -6.94 4.04 -28.28
N LEU A 23 -7.75 4.79 -27.51
CA LEU A 23 -9.20 4.57 -27.42
C LEU A 23 -9.96 4.94 -28.71
N GLY A 24 -9.42 5.87 -29.51
CA GLY A 24 -9.98 6.22 -30.81
C GLY A 24 -9.74 5.16 -31.88
N GLU A 25 -8.68 4.36 -31.74
CA GLU A 25 -8.26 3.36 -32.72
C GLU A 25 -8.74 1.93 -32.40
N LYS A 26 -8.95 1.60 -31.11
CA LYS A 26 -9.40 0.27 -30.65
C LYS A 26 -10.82 0.33 -30.07
N SER A 27 -11.76 -0.36 -30.71
CA SER A 27 -13.13 -0.56 -30.20
C SER A 27 -13.27 -1.72 -29.21
N SER A 28 -12.20 -2.49 -28.94
CA SER A 28 -12.26 -3.67 -28.07
C SER A 28 -11.82 -3.37 -26.63
N LEU A 29 -12.77 -3.57 -25.72
CA LEU A 29 -12.71 -3.37 -24.26
C LEU A 29 -11.87 -4.42 -23.50
N GLU A 30 -10.83 -5.02 -24.09
CA GLU A 30 -10.15 -6.18 -23.49
C GLU A 30 -8.99 -5.87 -22.53
N SER A 31 -8.72 -4.60 -22.24
CA SER A 31 -8.06 -4.20 -20.98
C SER A 31 -8.40 -2.74 -20.65
N VAL A 32 -9.53 -2.53 -19.96
CA VAL A 32 -9.92 -1.18 -19.56
C VAL A 32 -9.13 -0.79 -18.31
N ASP A 33 -7.92 -0.27 -18.51
CA ASP A 33 -7.14 0.32 -17.43
C ASP A 33 -7.91 1.48 -16.77
N LEU A 34 -7.48 1.87 -15.57
CA LEU A 34 -8.17 2.87 -14.77
C LEU A 34 -8.35 4.19 -15.52
N LEU A 35 -7.35 4.62 -16.29
CA LEU A 35 -7.40 5.84 -17.08
C LEU A 35 -8.45 5.75 -18.20
N SER A 36 -8.55 4.59 -18.85
CA SER A 36 -9.58 4.32 -19.86
C SER A 36 -10.99 4.39 -19.26
N ARG A 37 -11.18 3.91 -18.02
CA ARG A 37 -12.46 4.01 -17.31
C ARG A 37 -12.81 5.46 -17.00
N PHE A 38 -11.85 6.26 -16.55
CA PHE A 38 -12.06 7.70 -16.30
C PHE A 38 -12.41 8.44 -17.59
N LEU A 39 -11.66 8.21 -18.67
CA LEU A 39 -11.93 8.82 -19.97
C LEU A 39 -13.30 8.42 -20.55
N SER A 40 -13.75 7.18 -20.31
CA SER A 40 -15.03 6.67 -20.79
C SER A 40 -16.23 7.06 -19.93
N SER A 41 -16.00 7.54 -18.69
CA SER A 41 -17.06 7.89 -17.73
C SER A 41 -17.84 9.17 -18.07
N GLY A 42 -17.46 9.87 -19.15
CA GLY A 42 -18.13 11.09 -19.61
C GLY A 42 -17.67 12.38 -18.89
N HIS A 43 -16.64 12.31 -18.05
CA HIS A 43 -15.99 13.50 -17.51
C HIS A 43 -15.24 14.25 -18.62
N SER A 44 -15.74 15.43 -19.00
CA SER A 44 -15.19 16.24 -20.09
C SER A 44 -14.06 17.19 -19.67
N ASP A 45 -13.77 17.29 -18.37
CA ASP A 45 -12.72 18.16 -17.86
C ASP A 45 -11.36 17.46 -17.94
N GLU A 46 -10.57 17.83 -18.94
CA GLU A 46 -9.22 17.33 -19.14
C GLU A 46 -8.28 17.69 -17.98
N SER A 47 -8.49 18.85 -17.33
CA SER A 47 -7.66 19.25 -16.18
C SER A 47 -7.87 18.31 -14.99
N PHE A 48 -9.12 17.90 -14.74
CA PHE A 48 -9.46 16.93 -13.72
C PHE A 48 -8.81 15.56 -13.96
N ILE A 49 -8.79 15.09 -15.22
CA ILE A 49 -8.16 13.81 -15.57
C ILE A 49 -6.64 13.88 -15.38
N ILE A 50 -6.02 14.98 -15.79
CA ILE A 50 -4.59 15.23 -15.56
C ILE A 50 -4.27 15.22 -14.06
N ASP A 51 -5.07 15.91 -13.24
CA ASP A 51 -4.88 15.96 -11.78
C ASP A 51 -5.01 14.57 -11.14
N ILE A 52 -5.95 13.74 -11.64
CA ILE A 52 -6.09 12.34 -11.21
C ILE A 52 -4.82 11.55 -11.56
N VAL A 53 -4.33 11.63 -12.80
CA VAL A 53 -3.14 10.90 -13.26
C VAL A 53 -1.92 11.29 -12.42
N ILE A 54 -1.71 12.58 -12.19
CA ILE A 54 -0.64 13.10 -11.35
C ILE A 54 -0.78 12.55 -9.92
N SER A 55 -1.99 12.57 -9.36
CA SER A 55 -2.24 12.08 -8.01
C SER A 55 -1.90 10.59 -7.87
N PHE A 56 -2.25 9.75 -8.85
CA PHE A 56 -1.92 8.32 -8.83
C PHE A 56 -0.42 8.05 -8.97
N ILE A 57 0.27 8.75 -9.88
CA ILE A 57 1.71 8.62 -10.07
C ILE A 57 2.45 8.98 -8.79
N LEU A 58 2.09 10.12 -8.17
CA LEU A 58 2.74 10.59 -6.95
C LEU A 58 2.42 9.68 -5.75
N ALA A 59 1.17 9.27 -5.59
CA ALA A 59 0.76 8.45 -4.46
C ALA A 59 1.35 7.03 -4.51
N GLY A 60 1.37 6.41 -5.69
CA GLY A 60 1.81 5.03 -5.86
C GLY A 60 3.33 4.87 -5.87
N ARG A 61 4.04 5.73 -6.60
CA ARG A 61 5.47 5.53 -6.90
C ARG A 61 6.35 5.63 -5.67
N ASP A 62 6.26 6.74 -4.94
CA ASP A 62 7.18 7.03 -3.84
C ASP A 62 6.91 6.09 -2.65
N ALA A 63 5.64 5.82 -2.36
CA ALA A 63 5.24 4.92 -1.28
C ALA A 63 5.68 3.47 -1.54
N THR A 64 5.45 2.96 -2.76
CA THR A 64 5.85 1.59 -3.14
C THR A 64 7.37 1.45 -3.15
N SER A 65 8.09 2.45 -3.70
CA SER A 65 9.55 2.44 -3.70
C SER A 65 10.11 2.39 -2.28
N ALA A 66 9.58 3.21 -1.37
CA ALA A 66 10.00 3.22 0.04
C ALA A 66 9.70 1.88 0.74
N ALA A 67 8.53 1.29 0.49
CA ALA A 67 8.16 -0.02 1.05
C ALA A 67 9.15 -1.11 0.61
N LEU A 68 9.46 -1.16 -0.70
CA LEU A 68 10.32 -2.19 -1.28
C LEU A 68 11.77 -2.06 -0.83
N ILE A 69 12.30 -0.83 -0.71
CA ILE A 69 13.67 -0.61 -0.21
C ILE A 69 13.84 -1.23 1.18
N TRP A 70 12.93 -0.95 2.11
CA TRP A 70 12.98 -1.52 3.46
C TRP A 70 12.74 -3.01 3.47
N PHE A 71 11.80 -3.50 2.67
CA PHE A 71 11.51 -4.93 2.54
C PHE A 71 12.75 -5.71 2.09
N PHE A 72 13.37 -5.34 0.97
CA PHE A 72 14.56 -6.03 0.48
C PHE A 72 15.75 -5.88 1.43
N LEU A 73 15.90 -4.72 2.08
CA LEU A 73 16.94 -4.53 3.10
C LEU A 73 16.74 -5.50 4.27
N LEU A 74 15.53 -5.65 4.78
CA LEU A 74 15.22 -6.56 5.88
C LEU A 74 15.38 -8.02 5.47
N VAL A 75 14.85 -8.42 4.31
CA VAL A 75 15.01 -9.79 3.78
C VAL A 75 16.49 -10.14 3.59
N SER A 76 17.31 -9.19 3.11
CA SER A 76 18.76 -9.41 2.94
C SER A 76 19.51 -9.70 4.25
N LYS A 77 18.97 -9.23 5.38
CA LYS A 77 19.54 -9.42 6.72
C LYS A 77 18.99 -10.65 7.46
N HIS A 78 17.92 -11.28 6.95
CA HIS A 78 17.22 -12.39 7.61
C HIS A 78 17.14 -13.60 6.67
N GLN A 79 18.18 -14.45 6.72
CA GLN A 79 18.31 -15.58 5.80
C GLN A 79 17.17 -16.61 5.93
N ASN A 80 16.61 -16.78 7.13
CA ASN A 80 15.44 -17.62 7.37
C ASN A 80 14.22 -17.11 6.59
N VAL A 81 13.91 -15.82 6.68
CA VAL A 81 12.79 -15.19 5.96
C VAL A 81 13.00 -15.31 4.45
N LYS A 82 14.22 -15.05 3.97
CA LYS A 82 14.57 -15.22 2.56
C LYS A 82 14.34 -16.64 2.06
N ASN A 83 14.71 -17.65 2.85
CA ASN A 83 14.54 -19.05 2.47
C ASN A 83 13.06 -19.44 2.38
N GLU A 84 12.22 -18.99 3.31
CA GLU A 84 10.77 -19.23 3.26
C GLU A 84 10.11 -18.55 2.05
N ILE A 85 10.48 -17.30 1.73
CA ILE A 85 10.02 -16.60 0.52
C ILE A 85 10.44 -17.38 -0.75
N LEU A 86 11.70 -17.81 -0.84
CA LEU A 86 12.18 -18.57 -2.00
C LEU A 86 11.46 -19.92 -2.14
N LYS A 87 11.15 -20.58 -1.02
CA LYS A 87 10.36 -21.81 -1.01
C LYS A 87 8.96 -21.54 -1.56
N GLU A 88 8.30 -20.49 -1.09
CA GLU A 88 6.98 -20.08 -1.56
C GLU A 88 6.96 -19.75 -3.06
N ILE A 89 8.01 -19.09 -3.58
CA ILE A 89 8.14 -18.81 -5.02
C ILE A 89 8.32 -20.11 -5.82
N ASN A 90 9.17 -21.03 -5.35
CA ASN A 90 9.44 -22.28 -6.06
C ASN A 90 8.23 -23.23 -6.06
N ASP A 91 7.47 -23.26 -4.97
CA ASP A 91 6.27 -24.10 -4.85
C ASP A 91 5.12 -23.60 -5.76
N ASN A 92 5.15 -22.34 -6.19
CA ASN A 92 4.14 -21.70 -7.04
C ASN A 92 4.53 -21.61 -8.53
N SER A 93 5.64 -22.20 -8.97
CA SER A 93 6.23 -21.97 -10.31
C SER A 93 5.40 -22.45 -11.53
N GLU A 94 4.23 -23.06 -11.32
CA GLU A 94 3.35 -23.61 -12.38
C GLU A 94 2.01 -22.86 -12.54
N ALA A 95 1.71 -21.85 -11.72
CA ALA A 95 0.43 -21.15 -11.74
C ALA A 95 0.43 -19.90 -12.65
N THR A 96 -0.74 -19.28 -12.87
CA THR A 96 -0.82 -18.01 -13.59
C THR A 96 -0.50 -16.85 -12.65
N THR A 97 0.08 -15.75 -13.18
CA THR A 97 0.69 -14.65 -12.41
C THR A 97 -0.21 -14.03 -11.33
N PHE A 98 -1.53 -14.10 -11.50
CA PHE A 98 -2.51 -13.55 -10.55
C PHE A 98 -2.92 -14.54 -9.45
N GLU A 99 -2.92 -15.84 -9.75
CA GLU A 99 -3.18 -16.89 -8.76
C GLU A 99 -1.94 -17.13 -7.90
N GLU A 100 -0.74 -17.01 -8.48
CA GLU A 100 0.55 -17.05 -7.77
C GLU A 100 0.59 -16.06 -6.60
N VAL A 101 0.23 -14.79 -6.82
CA VAL A 101 0.29 -13.75 -5.79
C VAL A 101 -0.67 -14.03 -4.61
N LYS A 102 -1.79 -14.72 -4.85
CA LYS A 102 -2.77 -15.03 -3.79
C LYS A 102 -2.27 -16.10 -2.82
N ASP A 103 -1.44 -17.01 -3.30
CA ASP A 103 -0.85 -18.07 -2.48
C ASP A 103 0.49 -17.65 -1.84
N MET A 104 0.99 -16.44 -2.12
CA MET A 104 2.19 -15.86 -1.51
C MET A 104 1.98 -15.29 -0.09
N VAL A 105 1.41 -16.12 0.80
CA VAL A 105 1.00 -15.76 2.16
C VAL A 105 2.18 -15.32 3.04
N TYR A 106 3.31 -16.02 2.97
CA TYR A 106 4.51 -15.70 3.75
C TYR A 106 5.18 -14.42 3.25
N THR A 107 5.25 -14.22 1.94
CA THR A 107 5.77 -12.97 1.36
C THR A 107 4.91 -11.77 1.76
N HIS A 108 3.58 -11.92 1.75
CA HIS A 108 2.65 -10.89 2.21
C HIS A 108 2.82 -10.59 3.72
N ALA A 109 3.04 -11.61 4.54
CA ALA A 109 3.38 -11.46 5.95
C ALA A 109 4.70 -10.70 6.17
N ALA A 110 5.74 -11.03 5.40
CA ALA A 110 7.05 -10.38 5.48
C ALA A 110 6.98 -8.92 5.03
N LEU A 111 6.20 -8.61 4.00
CA LEU A 111 5.98 -7.23 3.55
C LEU A 111 5.20 -6.42 4.61
N SER A 112 4.17 -7.01 5.22
CA SER A 112 3.41 -6.38 6.30
C SER A 112 4.27 -6.09 7.53
N GLU A 113 5.14 -7.03 7.91
CA GLU A 113 6.08 -6.83 9.02
C GLU A 113 7.14 -5.77 8.70
N SER A 114 7.60 -5.70 7.45
CA SER A 114 8.53 -4.66 7.00
C SER A 114 7.90 -3.28 7.15
N MET A 115 6.67 -3.10 6.67
CA MET A 115 5.95 -1.82 6.76
C MET A 115 5.50 -1.48 8.18
N ARG A 116 5.34 -2.48 9.07
CA ARG A 116 5.13 -2.23 10.51
C ARG A 116 6.34 -1.52 11.11
N LEU A 117 7.55 -2.01 10.82
CA LEU A 117 8.79 -1.43 11.34
C LEU A 117 9.16 -0.13 10.61
N TYR A 118 9.00 -0.10 9.28
CA TYR A 118 9.42 0.99 8.41
C TYR A 118 8.30 1.36 7.42
N PRO A 119 7.25 2.04 7.89
CA PRO A 119 6.13 2.43 7.03
C PRO A 119 6.56 3.47 5.99
N PRO A 120 6.06 3.40 4.73
CA PRO A 120 6.35 4.40 3.70
C PRO A 120 5.95 5.82 4.10
N VAL A 121 4.83 5.95 4.83
CA VAL A 121 4.38 7.21 5.42
C VAL A 121 4.50 7.09 6.96
N PRO A 122 5.42 7.83 7.60
CA PRO A 122 5.71 7.64 9.03
C PRO A 122 4.70 8.28 9.98
N ALA A 123 3.95 9.29 9.52
CA ALA A 123 2.92 9.97 10.28
C ALA A 123 1.87 10.58 9.34
N ASP A 124 0.62 10.67 9.79
CA ASP A 124 -0.48 11.31 9.06
C ASP A 124 -1.15 12.34 10.00
N GLY A 125 -1.51 13.49 9.43
CA GLY A 125 -2.12 14.61 10.13
C GLY A 125 -3.53 14.88 9.63
N LYS A 126 -4.45 15.11 10.57
CA LYS A 126 -5.84 15.53 10.34
C LYS A 126 -6.07 16.88 11.02
N GLU A 127 -7.11 17.58 10.61
CA GLU A 127 -7.55 18.83 11.23
C GLU A 127 -8.99 18.67 11.70
N ALA A 128 -9.26 19.07 12.95
CA ALA A 128 -10.58 18.97 13.54
C ALA A 128 -11.55 19.97 12.88
N ILE A 129 -12.61 19.46 12.26
CA ILE A 129 -13.63 20.29 11.61
C ILE A 129 -14.55 21.01 12.61
N ASP A 130 -14.72 20.39 13.79
CA ASP A 130 -15.54 20.85 14.91
C ASP A 130 -14.84 20.48 16.23
N ASP A 131 -15.32 21.03 17.35
CA ASP A 131 -14.86 20.65 18.69
C ASP A 131 -15.20 19.18 18.98
N ASP A 132 -14.26 18.43 19.57
CA ASP A 132 -14.40 17.01 19.88
C ASP A 132 -13.68 16.63 21.19
N VAL A 133 -13.94 15.43 21.70
CA VAL A 133 -13.29 14.88 22.90
C VAL A 133 -12.82 13.45 22.60
N LEU A 134 -11.50 13.24 22.70
CA LEU A 134 -10.90 11.92 22.49
C LEU A 134 -11.33 10.93 23.58
N PRO A 135 -11.20 9.60 23.36
CA PRO A 135 -11.61 8.58 24.33
C PRO A 135 -10.96 8.68 25.72
N ASP A 136 -9.82 9.36 25.83
CA ASP A 136 -9.12 9.62 27.10
C ASP A 136 -9.57 10.91 27.80
N GLY A 137 -10.55 11.62 27.23
CA GLY A 137 -11.05 12.90 27.73
C GLY A 137 -10.33 14.13 27.19
N THR A 138 -9.34 13.98 26.31
CA THR A 138 -8.62 15.11 25.72
C THR A 138 -9.55 15.93 24.83
N VAL A 139 -9.73 17.22 25.16
CA VAL A 139 -10.56 18.15 24.37
C VAL A 139 -9.77 18.67 23.17
N ILE A 140 -10.33 18.51 21.98
CA ILE A 140 -9.80 19.01 20.72
C ILE A 140 -10.71 20.14 20.22
N LYS A 141 -10.13 21.30 19.92
CA LYS A 141 -10.88 22.44 19.37
C LYS A 141 -10.90 22.42 17.86
N LYS A 142 -11.94 22.97 17.25
CA LYS A 142 -11.99 23.22 15.82
C LYS A 142 -10.71 23.90 15.32
N GLY A 143 -10.17 23.41 14.20
CA GLY A 143 -8.92 23.87 13.60
C GLY A 143 -7.66 23.28 14.24
N THR A 144 -7.78 22.49 15.31
CA THR A 144 -6.62 21.79 15.90
C THR A 144 -6.15 20.70 14.94
N ARG A 145 -4.83 20.65 14.70
CA ARG A 145 -4.21 19.55 13.97
C ARG A 145 -3.87 18.41 14.91
N VAL A 146 -4.32 17.21 14.56
CA VAL A 146 -4.06 15.97 15.27
C VAL A 146 -3.28 15.05 14.35
N ALA A 147 -2.17 14.48 14.82
CA ALA A 147 -1.39 13.54 14.05
C ALA A 147 -1.23 12.22 14.79
N TYR A 148 -1.23 11.12 14.05
CA TYR A 148 -0.83 9.81 14.56
C TYR A 148 0.47 9.38 13.88
N HIS A 149 1.37 8.82 14.69
CA HIS A 149 2.71 8.44 14.26
C HIS A 149 2.76 6.95 13.97
N ILE A 150 2.50 6.57 12.72
CA ILE A 150 2.47 5.18 12.23
C ILE A 150 3.77 4.45 12.59
N CYS A 151 4.93 5.09 12.37
CA CYS A 151 6.23 4.51 12.69
C CYS A 151 6.40 4.20 14.19
N THR A 152 5.99 5.13 15.05
CA THR A 152 6.04 4.95 16.51
C THR A 152 5.05 3.89 16.99
N MET A 153 3.85 3.83 16.40
CA MET A 153 2.85 2.80 16.72
C MET A 153 3.35 1.41 16.30
N GLY A 154 3.92 1.31 15.11
CA GLY A 154 4.53 0.09 14.58
C GLY A 154 5.66 -0.43 15.47
N GLN A 155 6.40 0.45 16.14
CA GLN A 155 7.52 0.12 17.02
C GLN A 155 7.17 0.19 18.52
N SER A 156 5.89 0.18 18.88
CA SER A 156 5.46 0.26 20.28
C SER A 156 5.41 -1.11 20.94
N GLU A 157 6.20 -1.32 22.00
CA GLU A 157 6.12 -2.53 22.86
C GLU A 157 4.70 -2.77 23.40
N LYS A 158 3.97 -1.69 23.70
CA LYS A 158 2.60 -1.79 24.21
C LYS A 158 1.65 -2.43 23.20
N LEU A 159 1.86 -2.19 21.90
CA LEU A 159 1.02 -2.72 20.83
C LEU A 159 1.55 -4.07 20.31
N TRP A 160 2.88 -4.25 20.30
CA TRP A 160 3.53 -5.35 19.61
C TRP A 160 4.32 -6.30 20.51
N ARG A 161 4.17 -6.18 21.84
CA ARG A 161 4.82 -6.97 22.89
C ARG A 161 6.33 -6.78 22.93
N SER A 162 7.02 -7.55 23.78
CA SER A 162 8.46 -7.39 24.05
C SER A 162 9.36 -7.62 22.82
N ASP A 163 8.88 -8.36 21.83
CA ASP A 163 9.54 -8.67 20.56
C ASP A 163 9.20 -7.65 19.45
N TRP A 164 8.65 -6.48 19.79
CA TRP A 164 8.26 -5.44 18.83
C TRP A 164 9.38 -5.02 17.87
N ALA A 165 10.64 -5.09 18.31
CA ALA A 165 11.78 -4.65 17.52
C ALA A 165 12.24 -5.69 16.48
N GLU A 166 11.81 -6.94 16.64
CA GLU A 166 12.22 -8.04 15.78
C GLU A 166 11.44 -8.03 14.47
N PHE A 167 12.14 -8.31 13.36
CA PHE A 167 11.50 -8.54 12.07
C PHE A 167 11.03 -9.99 12.01
N GLN A 168 9.76 -10.21 12.37
CA GLN A 168 9.15 -11.54 12.49
C GLN A 168 7.86 -11.65 11.66
N PRO A 169 7.94 -12.08 10.38
CA PRO A 169 6.77 -12.28 9.52
C PRO A 169 5.69 -13.18 10.14
N GLU A 170 6.09 -14.14 10.97
CA GLU A 170 5.19 -15.09 11.64
C GLU A 170 4.16 -14.41 12.55
N ARG A 171 4.38 -13.14 12.91
CA ARG A 171 3.40 -12.30 13.62
C ARG A 171 2.10 -12.11 12.84
N TRP A 172 2.14 -12.28 11.53
CA TRP A 172 1.00 -12.14 10.61
C TRP A 172 0.45 -13.49 10.18
N LEU A 173 0.88 -14.59 10.79
CA LEU A 173 0.55 -15.94 10.33
C LEU A 173 -0.10 -16.76 11.43
N GLU A 174 -1.03 -17.62 11.03
CA GLU A 174 -1.57 -18.70 11.85
C GLU A 174 -1.52 -20.02 11.07
N MET A 175 -1.31 -21.13 11.78
CA MET A 175 -1.27 -22.45 11.16
C MET A 175 -2.70 -22.92 10.88
N ARG A 176 -3.12 -22.92 9.60
CA ARG A 176 -4.48 -23.33 9.20
C ARG A 176 -4.64 -24.85 9.24
N ASP A 177 -3.60 -25.57 8.85
CA ASP A 177 -3.55 -27.04 8.89
C ASP A 177 -2.14 -27.47 9.33
N ALA A 178 -2.03 -27.89 10.59
CA ALA A 178 -0.76 -28.33 11.16
C ALA A 178 -0.23 -29.63 10.53
N ALA A 179 -1.10 -30.44 9.91
CA ALA A 179 -0.69 -31.67 9.22
C ALA A 179 -0.18 -31.38 7.80
N ALA A 180 -0.74 -30.39 7.12
CA ALA A 180 -0.28 -29.94 5.80
C ALA A 180 0.80 -28.85 5.85
N GLY A 181 1.05 -28.25 7.01
CA GLY A 181 2.03 -27.18 7.20
C GLY A 181 1.69 -25.89 6.46
N LYS A 182 0.39 -25.60 6.23
CA LYS A 182 -0.05 -24.43 5.46
C LYS A 182 -0.40 -23.25 6.38
N TRP A 183 0.25 -22.11 6.12
CA TRP A 183 -0.01 -20.84 6.79
C TRP A 183 -1.26 -20.14 6.24
N SER A 184 -1.93 -19.35 7.08
CA SER A 184 -2.87 -18.32 6.67
C SER A 184 -2.50 -16.96 7.24
N PHE A 185 -2.72 -15.92 6.44
CA PHE A 185 -2.49 -14.53 6.84
C PHE A 185 -3.55 -14.07 7.85
N VAL A 186 -3.10 -13.44 8.92
CA VAL A 186 -3.93 -12.84 9.97
C VAL A 186 -3.73 -11.34 9.94
N ALA A 187 -4.71 -10.64 9.37
CA ALA A 187 -4.72 -9.19 9.34
C ALA A 187 -4.82 -8.61 10.76
N ARG A 188 -4.09 -7.52 11.01
CA ARG A 188 -4.23 -6.72 12.23
C ARG A 188 -5.29 -5.65 12.04
N ASP A 189 -5.91 -5.22 13.13
CA ASP A 189 -6.90 -4.18 13.04
C ASP A 189 -6.25 -2.86 12.52
N PRO A 190 -6.96 -2.07 11.71
CA PRO A 190 -6.39 -0.85 11.11
C PRO A 190 -5.97 0.22 12.11
N TYR A 191 -6.38 0.13 13.38
CA TYR A 191 -6.02 1.10 14.43
C TYR A 191 -4.73 0.68 15.16
N THR A 192 -4.39 -0.61 15.19
CA THR A 192 -3.09 -1.12 15.63
C THR A 192 -2.05 -1.06 14.51
N TYR A 193 -2.45 -1.30 13.26
CA TYR A 193 -1.61 -1.24 12.07
C TYR A 193 -2.15 -0.25 11.01
N PRO A 194 -1.97 1.07 11.23
CA PRO A 194 -2.58 2.11 10.38
C PRO A 194 -1.74 2.48 9.15
N VAL A 195 -0.90 1.58 8.62
CA VAL A 195 -0.06 1.83 7.43
C VAL A 195 -0.92 2.24 6.23
N PHE A 196 -2.10 1.64 6.12
CA PHE A 196 -3.09 1.92 5.08
C PHE A 196 -4.24 2.79 5.56
N GLN A 197 -4.02 3.58 6.63
CA GLN A 197 -5.04 4.37 7.34
C GLN A 197 -6.15 3.51 7.95
N ALA A 198 -7.16 4.17 8.53
CA ALA A 198 -8.34 3.54 9.12
C ALA A 198 -9.58 4.39 8.86
N GLY A 199 -10.77 3.81 9.09
CA GLY A 199 -12.05 4.51 8.92
C GLY A 199 -12.36 4.85 7.46
N PRO A 200 -13.09 5.94 7.17
CA PRO A 200 -13.58 6.26 5.82
C PRO A 200 -12.50 6.52 4.77
N ARG A 201 -11.24 6.70 5.17
CA ARG A 201 -10.09 6.92 4.26
C ARG A 201 -9.13 5.74 4.21
N ILE A 202 -9.56 4.57 4.67
CA ILE A 202 -8.77 3.35 4.56
C ILE A 202 -8.44 3.07 3.08
N LEU A 203 -7.17 2.75 2.82
CA LEU A 203 -6.71 2.25 1.54
C LEU A 203 -6.93 0.73 1.56
N ASN A 204 -7.96 0.26 0.87
CA ASN A 204 -8.50 -1.09 1.00
C ASN A 204 -7.62 -2.22 0.44
N ASP A 205 -6.32 -2.01 0.20
CA ASP A 205 -5.61 -2.99 -0.60
C ASP A 205 -4.11 -3.14 -0.32
N ILE A 206 -3.81 -3.98 0.66
CA ILE A 206 -2.46 -4.55 0.82
C ILE A 206 -2.12 -5.42 -0.41
N GLN A 207 -3.12 -6.05 -1.03
CA GLN A 207 -2.95 -6.83 -2.26
C GLN A 207 -2.50 -5.93 -3.40
N THR A 208 -3.10 -4.75 -3.58
CA THR A 208 -2.63 -3.75 -4.58
C THR A 208 -1.17 -3.35 -4.33
N THR A 209 -0.68 -3.28 -3.09
CA THR A 209 0.74 -2.95 -2.83
C THR A 209 1.67 -4.11 -3.22
N VAL A 210 1.24 -5.35 -3.01
CA VAL A 210 1.97 -6.54 -3.50
C VAL A 210 1.90 -6.61 -5.03
N GLU A 211 0.72 -6.40 -5.62
CA GLU A 211 0.51 -6.39 -7.07
C GLU A 211 1.31 -5.26 -7.76
N MET A 212 1.40 -4.06 -7.17
CA MET A 212 2.23 -2.97 -7.68
C MET A 212 3.73 -3.14 -7.41
N ALA A 213 4.12 -4.03 -6.48
CA ALA A 213 5.52 -4.33 -6.20
C ALA A 213 6.09 -5.44 -7.10
N PHE A 214 5.24 -6.29 -7.66
CA PHE A 214 5.62 -7.47 -8.45
C PHE A 214 5.11 -7.45 -9.90
N LEU A 215 4.52 -6.34 -10.36
CA LEU A 215 4.31 -5.98 -11.77
C LEU A 215 5.31 -4.89 -12.20
#